data_AF-A0A318T0V4-F1
#
_entry.id   AF-A0A318T0V4-F1
#
_cell.length_a   1.000
_cell.length_b   1.000
_cell.length_c   1.000
_cell.angle_alpha   90.00
_cell.angle_beta   90.00
_cell.angle_gamma   90.00
#
_symmetry.space_group_name_H-M   'P 1'
#
loop_
_entity.id
_entity.type
_entity.pdbx_description
1 polymer ?
#
loop_
_entity_poly.entity_id
_entity_poly.type
_entity_poly.pdbx_seq_one_letter_code
_entity_poly.pdbx_strand_id
1 'polypeptide(L)'
;GDVNEARLEERRRLVALQRRIGDGVAMPIRRVRPSKRGADARPRRAISDRQLVDGVFVEGLTITGLLKKHNWGLGGATVQAATAALAAALDRLSGPAPRPRMAAAFYGTRASWPVEEEA
;
A
#
# COMPACT_ATOMS: atom_id res chain seq x y z
N GLY A 1 -8.93 12.02 33.21
CA GLY A 1 -8.34 12.77 32.10
C GLY A 1 -9.46 13.47 31.37
N ASP A 2 -9.23 14.71 30.97
CA ASP A 2 -10.22 15.53 30.26
C ASP A 2 -10.51 14.90 28.88
N VAL A 3 -11.78 14.89 28.46
CA VAL A 3 -12.19 14.40 27.13
C VAL A 3 -11.43 15.15 26.01
N ASN A 4 -11.04 16.40 26.26
CA ASN A 4 -10.22 17.17 25.32
C ASN A 4 -8.80 16.61 25.17
N GLU A 5 -8.17 16.17 26.26
CA GLU A 5 -6.83 15.58 26.23
C GLU A 5 -6.83 14.28 25.43
N ALA A 6 -7.81 13.40 25.69
CA ALA A 6 -7.96 12.14 24.96
C ALA A 6 -8.18 12.37 23.45
N ARG A 7 -8.98 13.38 23.09
CA ARG A 7 -9.18 13.76 21.67
C ARG A 7 -7.92 14.29 21.02
N LEU A 8 -7.12 15.05 21.75
CA LEU A 8 -5.87 15.61 21.22
C LEU A 8 -4.83 14.51 20.99
N GLU A 9 -4.73 13.55 21.91
CA GLU A 9 -3.85 12.39 21.78
C GLU A 9 -4.22 11.52 20.58
N GLU A 10 -5.52 11.23 20.40
CA GLU A 10 -5.99 10.45 19.25
C GLU A 10 -5.73 11.18 17.92
N ARG A 11 -5.93 12.50 17.87
CA ARG A 11 -5.57 13.31 16.70
C ARG A 11 -4.08 13.22 16.38
N ARG A 12 -3.21 13.29 17.39
CA ARG A 12 -1.76 13.14 17.20
C ARG A 12 -1.42 11.77 16.64
N ARG A 13 -2.08 10.71 17.12
CA ARG A 13 -1.91 9.34 16.62
C ARG A 13 -2.33 9.22 15.15
N LEU A 14 -3.49 9.76 14.79
CA LEU A 14 -3.98 9.78 13.41
C LEU A 14 -3.02 10.53 12.48
N VAL A 15 -2.54 11.70 12.89
CA VAL A 15 -1.55 12.47 12.12
C VAL A 15 -0.25 11.69 11.96
N ALA A 16 0.21 11.00 13.00
CA ALA A 16 1.41 10.16 12.93
C ALA A 16 1.23 9.00 11.92
N LEU A 17 0.07 8.34 11.92
CA LEU A 17 -0.24 7.28 10.94
C LEU A 17 -0.30 7.84 9.51
N GLN A 18 -0.96 8.98 9.30
CA GLN A 18 -1.03 9.62 7.99
C GLN A 18 0.35 10.01 7.46
N ARG A 19 1.26 10.49 8.34
CA ARG A 19 2.65 10.79 7.97
C ARG A 19 3.44 9.56 7.55
N ARG A 20 3.12 8.37 8.08
CA ARG A 20 3.80 7.12 7.70
C ARG A 20 3.47 6.66 6.28
N ILE A 21 2.29 6.98 5.78
CA ILE A 21 1.91 6.67 4.39
C ILE A 21 2.88 7.35 3.41
N GLY A 22 3.29 8.59 3.73
CA GLY A 22 4.19 9.42 2.93
C GLY A 22 3.46 10.27 1.88
N ASP A 23 4.21 11.18 1.25
CA ASP A 23 3.71 12.11 0.22
C ASP A 23 3.92 11.57 -1.21
N GLY A 24 4.02 10.25 -1.35
CA GLY A 24 4.22 9.58 -2.63
C GLY A 24 3.00 9.68 -3.55
N VAL A 25 3.26 9.48 -4.85
CA VAL A 25 2.22 9.47 -5.88
C VAL A 25 2.05 8.05 -6.41
N ALA A 26 1.03 7.35 -5.95
CA ALA A 26 0.65 6.02 -6.39
C ALA A 26 0.44 5.94 -7.91
N MET A 27 -0.30 6.90 -8.48
CA MET A 27 -0.59 6.93 -9.92
C MET A 27 -0.15 8.27 -10.52
N PRO A 28 1.12 8.38 -10.96
CA PRO A 28 1.62 9.59 -11.59
C PRO A 28 1.09 9.71 -13.02
N ILE A 29 0.67 10.92 -13.41
CA ILE A 29 0.31 11.20 -14.80
C ILE A 29 1.60 11.40 -15.60
N ARG A 30 1.88 10.53 -16.58
CA ARG A 30 2.83 10.86 -17.63
C ARG A 30 2.26 12.00 -18.49
N ARG A 31 3.09 13.01 -18.76
CA ARG A 31 2.71 14.16 -19.60
C ARG A 31 2.33 13.68 -21.00
N VAL A 32 1.04 13.73 -21.32
CA VAL A 32 0.51 13.53 -22.68
C VAL A 32 0.20 14.87 -23.29
N ARG A 33 0.75 15.13 -24.49
CA ARG A 33 0.53 16.35 -25.27
C ARG A 33 -0.98 16.52 -25.53
N PRO A 34 -1.58 17.70 -25.33
CA PRO A 34 -3.03 17.90 -25.44
C PRO A 34 -3.64 17.36 -26.74
N SER A 35 -2.94 17.49 -27.87
CA SER A 35 -3.36 16.99 -29.18
C SER A 35 -3.49 15.47 -29.29
N LYS A 36 -2.79 14.68 -28.45
CA LYS A 36 -2.91 13.21 -28.40
C LYS A 36 -3.95 12.72 -27.39
N ARG A 37 -4.56 13.62 -26.60
CA ARG A 37 -5.48 13.26 -25.52
C ARG A 37 -6.91 13.00 -26.00
N GLY A 38 -7.26 13.46 -27.20
CA GLY A 38 -8.64 13.55 -27.68
C GLY A 38 -9.32 14.79 -27.09
N ALA A 39 -10.07 15.54 -27.90
CA ALA A 39 -10.68 16.82 -27.50
C ALA A 39 -11.69 16.66 -26.35
N ASP A 40 -12.34 15.48 -26.24
CA ASP A 40 -13.45 15.22 -25.31
C ASP A 40 -13.06 14.39 -24.08
N ALA A 41 -11.79 13.97 -23.95
CA ALA A 41 -11.38 13.12 -22.84
C ALA A 41 -11.11 13.97 -21.58
N ARG A 42 -11.91 13.76 -20.52
CA ARG A 42 -11.60 14.34 -19.19
C ARG A 42 -10.17 13.98 -18.78
N PRO A 43 -9.37 14.95 -18.28
CA PRO A 43 -8.01 14.67 -17.90
C PRO A 43 -7.96 13.67 -16.74
N ARG A 44 -7.09 12.66 -16.86
CA ARG A 44 -6.66 11.82 -15.74
C ARG A 44 -6.14 12.71 -14.63
N ARG A 45 -6.45 12.37 -13.38
CA ARG A 45 -5.93 13.05 -12.19
C ARG A 45 -4.91 12.14 -11.49
N ALA A 46 -3.81 12.71 -11.02
CA ALA A 46 -2.85 11.94 -10.25
C ALA A 46 -3.52 11.45 -8.96
N ILE A 47 -3.09 10.30 -8.46
CA ILE A 47 -3.56 9.74 -7.20
C ILE A 47 -2.35 9.70 -6.26
N SER A 48 -2.44 10.42 -5.15
CA SER A 48 -1.47 10.31 -4.06
C SER A 48 -1.69 9.05 -3.24
N ASP A 49 -0.66 8.57 -2.55
CA ASP A 49 -0.75 7.40 -1.68
C ASP A 49 -1.83 7.59 -0.60
N ARG A 50 -1.95 8.81 -0.08
CA ARG A 50 -2.99 9.18 0.88
C ARG A 50 -4.39 9.09 0.29
N GLN A 51 -4.63 9.64 -0.90
CA GLN A 51 -5.93 9.51 -1.57
C GLN A 51 -6.28 8.06 -1.91
N LEU A 52 -5.27 7.24 -2.21
CA LEU A 52 -5.45 5.82 -2.45
C LEU A 52 -5.90 5.09 -1.17
N VAL A 53 -5.20 5.31 -0.05
CA VAL A 53 -5.54 4.71 1.24
C VAL A 53 -6.89 5.23 1.76
N ASP A 54 -7.11 6.54 1.78
CA ASP A 54 -8.35 7.15 2.27
C ASP A 54 -9.55 6.73 1.41
N GLY A 55 -9.40 6.71 0.09
CA GLY A 55 -10.45 6.26 -0.82
C GLY A 55 -10.87 4.81 -0.58
N VAL A 56 -9.92 3.91 -0.33
CA VAL A 56 -10.22 2.48 -0.13
C VAL A 56 -10.73 2.22 1.29
N PHE A 57 -10.06 2.74 2.32
CA PHE A 57 -10.32 2.35 3.71
C PHE A 57 -11.25 3.29 4.46
N VAL A 58 -11.33 4.57 4.08
CA VAL A 58 -12.21 5.55 4.73
C VAL A 58 -13.49 5.72 3.93
N GLU A 59 -13.39 5.82 2.60
CA GLU A 59 -14.55 5.99 1.72
C GLU A 59 -15.17 4.65 1.25
N GLY A 60 -14.53 3.51 1.50
CA GLY A 60 -15.03 2.18 1.13
C GLY A 60 -15.03 1.89 -0.37
N LEU A 61 -14.23 2.61 -1.16
CA LEU A 61 -14.14 2.42 -2.60
C LEU A 61 -13.32 1.17 -2.94
N THR A 62 -13.73 0.45 -3.98
CA THR A 62 -12.84 -0.53 -4.62
C THR A 62 -11.76 0.19 -5.41
N ILE A 63 -10.63 -0.49 -5.69
CA ILE A 63 -9.55 0.06 -6.52
C ILE A 63 -10.08 0.52 -7.89
N THR A 64 -10.98 -0.25 -8.50
CA THR A 64 -11.60 0.09 -9.78
C THR A 64 -12.54 1.29 -9.66
N GLY A 65 -13.28 1.41 -8.55
CA GLY A 65 -14.11 2.58 -8.23
C GLY A 65 -13.27 3.85 -8.09
N LEU A 66 -12.15 3.78 -7.36
CA LEU A 66 -11.22 4.89 -7.20
C LEU A 66 -10.59 5.30 -8.53
N LEU A 67 -10.14 4.34 -9.35
CA LEU A 67 -9.58 4.62 -10.67
C LEU A 67 -10.59 5.35 -11.56
N LYS A 68 -11.86 4.90 -11.58
CA LYS A 68 -12.94 5.61 -12.29
C LYS A 68 -13.13 7.03 -11.76
N LYS A 69 -13.19 7.23 -10.43
CA LYS A 69 -13.33 8.54 -9.78
C LYS A 69 -12.24 9.54 -10.24
N HIS A 70 -11.04 9.03 -10.52
CA HIS A 70 -9.89 9.82 -10.98
C HIS A 70 -9.68 9.81 -12.51
N ASN A 71 -10.68 9.36 -13.28
CA ASN A 71 -10.68 9.25 -14.75
C ASN A 71 -9.59 8.32 -15.34
N TRP A 72 -9.12 7.34 -14.57
CA TRP A 72 -8.21 6.31 -15.07
C TRP A 72 -8.95 5.19 -15.79
N GLY A 73 -8.30 4.62 -16.79
CA GLY A 73 -8.79 3.41 -17.45
C GLY A 73 -8.67 2.19 -16.54
N LEU A 74 -9.53 1.20 -16.76
CA LEU A 74 -9.61 -0.03 -15.96
C LEU A 74 -8.79 -1.19 -16.53
N GLY A 75 -7.73 -0.89 -17.29
CA GLY A 75 -6.87 -1.94 -17.83
C GLY A 75 -6.18 -2.72 -16.70
N GLY A 76 -5.96 -4.02 -16.89
CA GLY A 76 -5.36 -4.90 -15.88
C GLY A 76 -4.04 -4.35 -15.32
N ALA A 77 -3.17 -3.82 -16.17
CA ALA A 77 -1.91 -3.18 -15.75
C ALA A 77 -2.13 -1.94 -14.86
N THR A 78 -3.20 -1.17 -15.09
CA THR A 78 -3.51 0.02 -14.27
C THR A 78 -4.01 -0.39 -12.89
N VAL A 79 -4.87 -1.42 -12.85
CA VAL A 79 -5.36 -1.99 -11.59
C VAL A 79 -4.20 -2.59 -10.80
N GLN A 80 -3.34 -3.39 -11.43
CA GLN A 80 -2.15 -3.97 -10.79
C GLN A 80 -1.20 -2.91 -10.23
N ALA A 81 -0.94 -1.84 -10.98
CA ALA A 81 -0.11 -0.73 -10.50
C ALA A 81 -0.72 -0.05 -9.27
N ALA A 82 -2.04 0.20 -9.28
CA ALA A 82 -2.73 0.77 -8.13
C ALA A 82 -2.72 -0.18 -6.92
N THR A 83 -2.89 -1.49 -7.13
CA THR A 83 -2.80 -2.50 -6.05
C THR A 83 -1.40 -2.57 -5.46
N ALA A 84 -0.36 -2.56 -6.30
CA ALA A 84 1.04 -2.59 -5.84
C ALA A 84 1.39 -1.32 -5.05
N ALA A 85 0.92 -0.16 -5.50
CA ALA A 85 1.09 1.10 -4.77
C ALA A 85 0.35 1.07 -3.42
N LEU A 86 -0.86 0.50 -3.37
CA LEU A 86 -1.62 0.33 -2.12
C LEU A 86 -0.87 -0.59 -1.14
N ALA A 87 -0.35 -1.72 -1.62
CA ALA A 87 0.44 -2.64 -0.79
C ALA A 87 1.68 -1.93 -0.20
N ALA A 88 2.43 -1.20 -1.03
CA ALA A 88 3.60 -0.45 -0.57
C ALA A 88 3.23 0.65 0.46
N ALA A 89 2.08 1.30 0.31
CA ALA A 89 1.58 2.27 1.30
C ALA A 89 1.23 1.60 2.64
N LEU A 90 0.59 0.43 2.58
CA LEU A 90 0.26 -0.37 3.76
C LEU A 90 1.51 -0.92 4.46
N ASP A 91 2.54 -1.30 3.73
CA ASP A 91 3.81 -1.74 4.31
C ASP A 91 4.45 -0.62 5.14
N ARG A 92 4.44 0.63 4.65
CA ARG A 92 4.93 1.79 5.41
C ARG A 92 4.06 2.09 6.63
N LEU A 93 2.74 1.90 6.50
CA LEU A 93 1.78 2.05 7.61
C LEU A 93 1.96 0.98 8.69
N SER A 94 2.29 -0.25 8.30
CA SER A 94 2.59 -1.35 9.22
C SER A 94 3.93 -1.11 9.94
N GLY A 95 4.90 -0.53 9.23
CA GLY A 95 6.24 -0.20 9.74
C GLY A 95 7.21 -1.35 9.52
N PRO A 96 8.43 -1.28 10.08
CA PRO A 96 9.34 -2.42 10.04
C PRO A 96 8.62 -3.60 10.68
N ALA A 97 8.27 -4.62 9.89
CA ALA A 97 7.75 -5.85 10.44
C ALA A 97 8.79 -6.33 11.48
N PRO A 98 8.39 -6.60 12.74
CA PRO A 98 9.33 -7.14 13.70
C PRO A 98 9.97 -8.36 13.05
N ARG A 99 11.31 -8.39 12.97
CA ARG A 99 12.01 -9.57 12.45
C ARG A 99 11.42 -10.76 13.20
N PRO A 100 10.96 -11.82 12.51
CA PRO A 100 10.44 -12.99 13.20
C PRO A 100 11.51 -13.37 14.23
N ARG A 101 11.13 -13.30 15.51
CA ARG A 101 12.02 -13.66 16.61
C ARG A 101 12.43 -15.10 16.31
N MET A 102 13.73 -15.35 16.08
CA MET A 102 14.21 -16.66 15.65
C MET A 102 13.56 -17.74 16.52
N ALA A 103 12.65 -18.52 15.93
CA ALA A 103 11.81 -19.45 16.69
C ALA A 103 12.61 -20.65 17.19
N ALA A 104 13.64 -21.03 16.44
CA ALA A 104 14.67 -21.97 16.85
C ALA A 104 15.94 -21.71 16.03
N ALA A 105 17.08 -21.70 16.69
CA ALA A 105 18.40 -21.79 16.06
C ALA A 105 18.96 -23.16 16.44
N PHE A 106 19.02 -24.08 15.47
CA PHE A 106 19.66 -25.37 15.69
C PHE A 106 21.17 -25.19 15.52
N TYR A 107 21.89 -25.12 16.64
CA TYR A 107 23.35 -25.18 16.68
C TYR A 107 23.74 -26.63 16.96
N GLY A 108 23.94 -27.41 15.90
CA GLY A 108 24.37 -28.80 15.99
C GLY A 108 24.28 -29.51 14.65
N THR A 109 25.16 -30.49 14.43
CA THR A 109 25.19 -31.31 13.23
C THR A 109 23.88 -32.08 13.11
N ARG A 110 23.18 -31.94 11.97
CA ARG A 110 21.95 -32.68 11.69
C ARG A 110 22.24 -34.17 11.86
N ALA A 111 21.48 -34.86 12.70
CA ALA A 111 21.58 -36.32 12.80
C ALA A 111 21.35 -36.91 11.40
N SER A 112 22.40 -37.47 10.80
CA SER A 112 22.27 -38.35 9.65
C SER A 112 21.72 -39.66 10.17
N TRP A 113 20.45 -39.94 9.87
CA TRP A 113 19.93 -41.29 10.02
C TRP A 113 20.78 -42.20 9.14
N PRO A 114 21.32 -43.32 9.66
CA PRO A 114 21.99 -44.28 8.80
C PRO A 114 20.93 -44.79 7.82
N VAL A 115 21.20 -44.61 6.53
CA VAL A 115 20.50 -45.35 5.49
C VAL A 115 20.99 -46.79 5.71
N GLU A 116 20.10 -47.66 6.18
CA GLU A 116 20.35 -49.10 6.15
C GLU A 116 20.38 -49.50 4.67
N GLU A 117 21.58 -49.52 4.12
CA GLU A 117 21.90 -50.18 2.87
C GLU A 117 22.50 -51.53 3.25
N GLU A 118 21.77 -52.60 2.93
CA GLU A 118 22.19 -54.00 2.65
C GLU A 118 21.00 -54.94 2.91
N ALA A 119 20.61 -55.87 2.04
CA ALA A 119 21.15 -56.37 0.77
C ALA A 119 20.03 -57.04 -0.06
#